data_AF-A0A961DJX1-F1
#
_entry.id   AF-A0A961DJX1-F1
#
_cell.length_a   1.000
_cell.length_b   1.000
_cell.length_c   1.000
_cell.angle_alpha   90.00
_cell.angle_beta   90.00
_cell.angle_gamma   90.00
#
_symmetry.space_group_name_H-M   'P 1'
#
loop_
_entity.id
_entity.type
_entity.pdbx_description
1 polymer ?
#
loop_
_entity_poly.entity_id
_entity_poly.type
_entity_poly.pdbx_seq_one_letter_code
_entity_poly.pdbx_strand_id
1 'polypeptide(L)'
;MAITLKEETILDQWAMMLDRAAGHADKILEDIDRRLRASEIPGDCSWETEEVKSSGWFSRVKREFIIIRLEQFGDYRMYVAARGYGVHLDICRFTTVEPGFFKKHLAEKLGGTSDALSAPKNILIEQDLRAWVTVVHHCVIDSVEALMESLGQDKSKIKRESKGFLSVW
;
A
#
# COMPACT_ATOMS: atom_id res chain seq x y z
N MET A 1 4.92 -17.04 1.04
CA MET A 1 4.90 -17.36 2.49
C MET A 1 3.83 -16.53 3.19
N ALA A 2 2.83 -17.12 3.87
CA ALA A 2 1.73 -16.32 4.42
C ALA A 2 2.14 -15.34 5.54
N ILE A 3 1.86 -14.04 5.37
CA ILE A 3 2.12 -13.01 6.38
C ILE A 3 0.93 -12.91 7.33
N THR A 4 1.21 -12.88 8.63
CA THR A 4 0.18 -12.65 9.66
C THR A 4 0.28 -11.23 10.15
N LEU A 5 -0.72 -10.40 9.85
CA LEU A 5 -0.79 -9.04 10.38
C LEU A 5 -0.99 -9.13 11.89
N LYS A 6 -0.06 -8.59 12.68
CA LYS A 6 -0.11 -8.71 14.14
C LYS A 6 -0.81 -7.55 14.84
N GLU A 7 -0.74 -6.33 14.28
CA GLU A 7 -1.38 -5.08 14.76
C GLU A 7 -0.79 -3.87 14.00
N GLU A 8 -0.70 -3.95 12.67
CA GLU A 8 -0.14 -2.83 11.90
C GLU A 8 -1.00 -1.58 12.02
N THR A 9 -0.36 -0.42 12.17
CA THR A 9 -1.07 0.85 12.15
C THR A 9 -1.17 1.35 10.72
N ILE A 10 -2.40 1.50 10.21
CA ILE A 10 -2.64 2.11 8.89
C ILE A 10 -2.37 3.60 8.99
N LEU A 11 -1.36 4.07 8.26
CA LEU A 11 -0.99 5.48 8.19
C LEU A 11 -1.72 6.21 7.07
N ASP A 12 -1.88 5.57 5.92
CA ASP A 12 -2.51 6.15 4.74
C ASP A 12 -3.23 5.06 3.95
N GLN A 13 -4.39 5.36 3.36
CA GLN A 13 -5.15 4.40 2.59
C GLN A 13 -5.81 5.01 1.36
N TRP A 14 -5.97 4.20 0.34
CA TRP A 14 -6.74 4.51 -0.85
C TRP A 14 -7.55 3.28 -1.27
N ALA A 15 -8.77 3.47 -1.75
CA ALA A 15 -9.57 2.39 -2.28
C ALA A 15 -10.59 2.90 -3.31
N MET A 16 -10.89 2.06 -4.29
CA MET A 16 -11.91 2.30 -5.30
C MET A 16 -12.63 1.01 -5.65
N MET A 17 -13.94 1.15 -5.91
CA MET A 17 -14.79 0.07 -6.43
C MET A 17 -15.08 0.34 -7.90
N LEU A 18 -14.78 -0.62 -8.77
CA LEU A 18 -15.15 -0.57 -10.18
C LEU A 18 -16.37 -1.46 -10.45
N ASP A 19 -17.36 -0.91 -11.13
CA ASP A 19 -18.59 -1.64 -11.45
C ASP A 19 -18.37 -2.67 -12.55
N ARG A 20 -19.00 -3.85 -12.41
CA ARG A 20 -18.97 -4.93 -13.42
C ARG A 20 -17.56 -5.37 -13.84
N ALA A 21 -16.60 -5.31 -12.90
CA ALA A 21 -15.20 -5.57 -13.17
C ALA A 21 -14.62 -6.75 -12.36
N ALA A 22 -15.44 -7.53 -11.64
CA ALA A 22 -14.98 -8.55 -10.68
C ALA A 22 -13.95 -9.55 -11.23
N GLY A 23 -13.99 -9.87 -12.53
CA GLY A 23 -13.09 -10.82 -13.19
C GLY A 23 -11.72 -10.23 -13.61
N HIS A 24 -11.37 -9.01 -13.20
CA HIS A 24 -10.15 -8.32 -13.64
C HIS A 24 -9.10 -8.13 -12.54
N ALA A 25 -9.21 -8.83 -11.41
CA ALA A 25 -8.23 -8.74 -10.32
C ALA A 25 -6.80 -9.09 -10.78
N ASP A 26 -6.61 -10.23 -11.44
CA ASP A 26 -5.28 -10.66 -11.90
C ASP A 26 -4.70 -9.66 -12.91
N LYS A 27 -5.52 -9.24 -13.88
CA LYS A 27 -5.12 -8.27 -14.91
C LYS A 27 -4.61 -6.95 -14.31
N ILE A 28 -5.29 -6.42 -13.28
CA ILE A 28 -4.85 -5.16 -12.67
C ILE A 28 -3.60 -5.35 -11.80
N LEU A 29 -3.49 -6.47 -11.08
CA LEU A 29 -2.30 -6.77 -10.27
C LEU A 29 -1.06 -6.98 -11.15
N GLU A 30 -1.21 -7.66 -12.30
CA GLU A 30 -0.15 -7.81 -13.30
C GLU A 30 0.30 -6.45 -13.88
N ASP A 31 -0.65 -5.55 -14.17
CA ASP A 31 -0.31 -4.22 -14.67
C ASP A 31 0.40 -3.36 -13.61
N ILE A 32 -0.01 -3.49 -12.34
CA ILE A 32 0.65 -2.83 -11.21
C ILE A 32 2.08 -3.36 -11.05
N ASP A 33 2.30 -4.69 -11.08
CA ASP A 33 3.64 -5.28 -11.04
C ASP A 33 4.52 -4.75 -12.18
N ARG A 34 3.99 -4.74 -13.41
CA ARG A 34 4.69 -4.20 -14.58
C ARG A 34 5.09 -2.73 -14.40
N ARG A 35 4.21 -1.90 -13.83
CA ARG A 35 4.49 -0.47 -13.58
C ARG A 35 5.48 -0.26 -12.45
N LEU A 36 5.40 -1.06 -11.37
CA LEU A 36 6.41 -1.06 -10.31
C LEU A 36 7.79 -1.39 -10.86
N ARG A 37 7.92 -2.42 -11.72
CA ARG A 37 9.18 -2.72 -12.44
C ARG A 37 9.68 -1.54 -13.27
N ALA A 38 8.80 -0.94 -14.05
CA ALA A 38 9.16 0.17 -14.95
C ALA A 38 9.47 1.48 -14.22
N SER A 39 9.06 1.62 -12.95
CA SER A 39 9.25 2.85 -12.17
C SER A 39 10.67 3.04 -11.62
N GLU A 40 11.50 2.00 -11.64
CA GLU A 40 12.92 2.04 -11.20
C GLU A 40 13.11 2.78 -9.84
N ILE A 41 12.23 2.50 -8.87
CA ILE A 41 12.26 3.16 -7.55
C ILE A 41 13.63 2.93 -6.89
N PRO A 42 14.36 3.99 -6.50
CA PRO A 42 15.68 3.88 -5.88
C PRO A 42 15.58 3.37 -4.44
N GLY A 43 16.70 2.92 -3.86
CA GLY A 43 16.78 2.50 -2.45
C GLY A 43 16.39 1.04 -2.20
N ASP A 44 16.69 0.18 -3.18
CA ASP A 44 16.45 -1.27 -3.13
C ASP A 44 14.98 -1.62 -2.85
N CYS A 45 14.10 -0.99 -3.63
CA CYS A 45 12.66 -1.25 -3.59
C CYS A 45 12.38 -2.68 -4.07
N SER A 46 11.64 -3.45 -3.26
CA SER A 46 11.26 -4.82 -3.57
C SER A 46 9.78 -5.03 -3.28
N TRP A 47 9.17 -5.99 -3.97
CA TRP A 47 7.80 -6.40 -3.68
C TRP A 47 7.58 -7.86 -4.02
N GLU A 48 6.61 -8.44 -3.32
CA GLU A 48 6.22 -9.84 -3.45
C GLU A 48 4.70 -9.96 -3.33
N THR A 49 4.13 -10.90 -4.07
CA THR A 49 2.72 -11.27 -3.91
C THR A 49 2.60 -12.30 -2.82
N GLU A 50 1.85 -11.96 -1.76
CA GLU A 50 1.76 -12.80 -0.56
C GLU A 50 0.33 -12.92 -0.02
N GLU A 51 0.02 -14.10 0.52
CA GLU A 51 -1.24 -14.34 1.22
C GLU A 51 -1.16 -13.76 2.63
N VAL A 52 -1.93 -12.70 2.88
CA VAL A 52 -2.06 -12.03 4.16
C VAL A 52 -3.24 -12.62 4.93
N LYS A 53 -3.00 -12.94 6.21
CA LYS A 53 -3.99 -13.49 7.15
C LYS A 53 -4.22 -12.50 8.29
N SER A 54 -5.48 -12.31 8.66
CA SER A 54 -5.83 -11.59 9.89
C SER A 54 -5.43 -12.41 11.13
N SER A 55 -4.78 -11.78 12.11
CA SER A 55 -4.66 -12.36 13.45
C SER A 55 -5.98 -12.25 14.20
N GLY A 56 -6.49 -13.35 14.74
CA GLY A 56 -7.65 -13.33 15.64
C GLY A 56 -8.62 -14.50 15.48
N TRP A 57 -9.46 -14.71 16.49
CA TRP A 57 -10.42 -15.82 16.56
C TRP A 57 -11.65 -15.64 15.64
N PHE A 58 -11.91 -14.42 15.16
CA PHE A 58 -13.19 -14.05 14.55
C PHE A 58 -13.22 -14.03 13.01
N SER A 59 -12.08 -14.20 12.33
CA SER A 59 -12.10 -14.49 10.89
C SER A 59 -10.76 -15.07 10.44
N ARG A 60 -10.77 -16.19 9.71
CA ARG A 60 -9.62 -16.70 8.95
C ARG A 60 -9.65 -16.16 7.52
N VAL A 61 -9.76 -14.84 7.39
CA VAL A 61 -9.76 -14.21 6.07
C VAL A 61 -8.33 -14.21 5.53
N LYS A 62 -8.17 -14.83 4.36
CA LYS A 62 -6.94 -14.87 3.56
C LYS A 62 -7.14 -13.98 2.35
N ARG A 63 -6.19 -13.09 2.08
CA ARG A 63 -6.22 -12.20 0.92
C ARG A 63 -4.84 -12.09 0.34
N GLU A 64 -4.77 -12.08 -0.98
CA GLU A 64 -3.52 -11.84 -1.68
C GLU A 64 -3.26 -10.34 -1.75
N PHE A 65 -2.03 -9.95 -1.45
CA PHE A 65 -1.54 -8.58 -1.57
C PHE A 65 -0.20 -8.57 -2.28
N ILE A 66 0.04 -7.56 -3.12
CA ILE A 66 1.38 -7.12 -3.46
C ILE A 66 1.89 -6.31 -2.27
N ILE A 67 2.97 -6.77 -1.65
CA ILE A 67 3.57 -6.13 -0.48
C ILE A 67 4.88 -5.48 -0.91
N ILE A 68 4.90 -4.15 -0.84
CA ILE A 68 6.01 -3.33 -1.34
C ILE A 68 6.80 -2.81 -0.15
N ARG A 69 8.12 -2.93 -0.25
CA ARG A 69 9.10 -2.61 0.79
C ARG A 69 10.20 -1.75 0.18
N LEU A 70 10.74 -0.86 1.00
CA LEU A 70 11.93 -0.08 0.65
C LEU A 70 12.93 -0.23 1.79
N GLU A 71 14.19 -0.55 1.49
CA GLU A 71 15.19 -0.90 2.50
C GLU A 71 15.35 0.23 3.53
N GLN A 72 15.42 1.48 3.06
CA GLN A 72 15.53 2.66 3.92
C GLN A 72 14.32 2.88 4.85
N PHE A 73 13.17 2.29 4.54
CA PHE A 73 11.93 2.36 5.32
C PHE A 73 11.52 0.97 5.82
N GLY A 74 12.47 0.27 6.46
CA GLY A 74 12.30 -1.11 6.92
C GLY A 74 11.07 -1.39 7.80
N ASP A 75 10.50 -0.39 8.47
CA ASP A 75 9.30 -0.51 9.32
C ASP A 75 7.99 -0.25 8.58
N TYR A 76 8.08 0.29 7.36
CA TYR A 76 6.94 0.64 6.53
C TYR A 76 6.66 -0.45 5.51
N ARG A 77 5.39 -0.65 5.23
CA ARG A 77 4.92 -1.55 4.17
C ARG A 77 3.83 -0.85 3.39
N MET A 78 3.79 -1.11 2.08
CA MET A 78 2.61 -0.82 1.28
C MET A 78 1.95 -2.12 0.84
N TYR A 79 0.65 -2.20 1.05
CA TYR A 79 -0.19 -3.34 0.69
C TYR A 79 -1.13 -2.93 -0.43
N VAL A 80 -1.05 -3.60 -1.58
CA VAL A 80 -1.95 -3.39 -2.70
C VAL A 80 -2.72 -4.68 -2.98
N ALA A 81 -4.04 -4.60 -3.10
CA ALA A 81 -4.86 -5.75 -3.46
C ALA A 81 -5.96 -5.36 -4.43
N ALA A 82 -6.38 -6.36 -5.22
CA ALA A 82 -7.57 -6.31 -6.03
C ALA A 82 -8.37 -7.60 -5.83
N ARG A 83 -9.69 -7.50 -5.72
CA ARG A 83 -10.56 -8.69 -5.55
C ARG A 83 -11.96 -8.44 -6.08
N GLY A 84 -12.59 -9.51 -6.56
CA GLY A 84 -14.03 -9.49 -6.81
C GLY A 84 -14.83 -9.29 -5.51
N TYR A 85 -15.84 -8.44 -5.57
CA TYR A 85 -16.84 -8.27 -4.53
C TYR A 85 -18.24 -8.20 -5.18
N GLY A 86 -18.88 -9.36 -5.28
CA GLY A 86 -20.07 -9.52 -6.14
C GLY A 86 -19.69 -9.30 -7.61
N VAL A 87 -20.39 -8.38 -8.28
CA VAL A 87 -20.08 -7.99 -9.68
C VAL A 87 -19.00 -6.90 -9.76
N HIS A 88 -18.60 -6.33 -8.64
CA HIS A 88 -17.65 -5.22 -8.59
C HIS A 88 -16.23 -5.71 -8.37
N LEU A 89 -15.25 -4.88 -8.73
CA LEU A 89 -13.84 -5.06 -8.37
C LEU A 89 -13.48 -4.06 -7.28
N ASP A 90 -13.06 -4.57 -6.13
CA ASP A 90 -12.51 -3.80 -5.01
C ASP A 90 -10.99 -3.72 -5.18
N ILE A 91 -10.45 -2.51 -5.26
CA ILE A 91 -9.01 -2.25 -5.41
C ILE A 91 -8.60 -1.33 -4.27
N CYS A 92 -7.55 -1.70 -3.53
CA CYS A 92 -7.10 -0.93 -2.38
C CYS A 92 -5.57 -0.89 -2.25
N ARG A 93 -5.12 0.17 -1.59
CA ARG A 93 -3.72 0.44 -1.25
C ARG A 93 -3.67 0.93 0.20
N PHE A 94 -2.86 0.31 1.05
CA PHE A 94 -2.63 0.73 2.43
C PHE A 94 -1.14 0.99 2.63
N THR A 95 -0.78 2.08 3.31
CA THR A 95 0.55 2.30 3.88
C THR A 95 0.45 2.02 5.36
N THR A 96 1.27 1.13 5.87
CA THR A 96 1.27 0.76 7.28
C THR A 96 2.66 0.92 7.88
N VAL A 97 2.70 0.96 9.22
CA VAL A 97 3.93 0.87 10.01
C VAL A 97 3.81 -0.27 11.01
N GLU A 98 4.86 -1.10 11.09
CA GLU A 98 4.95 -2.19 12.04
C GLU A 98 5.33 -1.66 13.46
N PRO A 99 4.51 -1.91 14.51
CA PRO A 99 4.78 -1.35 15.84
C PRO A 99 6.06 -1.87 16.52
N GLY A 100 6.48 -3.09 16.18
CA GLY A 100 7.53 -3.83 16.90
C GLY A 100 8.94 -3.29 16.68
N PHE A 101 9.25 -2.83 15.47
CA PHE A 101 10.57 -2.25 15.17
C PHE A 101 10.65 -0.76 15.49
N PHE A 102 9.55 -0.01 15.33
CA PHE A 102 9.50 1.40 15.71
C PHE A 102 9.91 1.60 17.18
N LYS A 103 9.41 0.77 18.10
CA LYS A 103 9.80 0.82 19.52
C LYS A 103 11.28 0.51 19.76
N LYS A 104 11.88 -0.40 18.99
CA LYS A 104 13.28 -0.82 19.14
C LYS A 104 14.24 0.24 18.59
N HIS A 105 13.98 0.75 17.39
CA HIS A 105 14.77 1.82 16.78
C HIS A 105 14.62 3.14 17.54
N LEU A 106 13.42 3.44 18.05
CA LEU A 106 13.18 4.60 18.89
C LEU A 106 13.89 4.46 20.25
N ALA A 107 13.89 3.27 20.88
CA ALA A 107 14.63 3.05 22.12
C ALA A 107 16.16 3.07 21.94
N GLU A 108 16.68 2.57 20.82
CA GLU A 108 18.11 2.63 20.49
C GLU A 108 18.59 4.04 20.13
N LYS A 109 17.73 4.89 19.53
CA LYS A 109 18.06 6.29 19.20
C LYS A 109 17.69 7.32 20.27
N LEU A 110 16.70 7.04 21.12
CA LEU A 110 16.24 7.92 22.20
C LEU A 110 16.49 7.26 23.55
N GLY A 111 17.72 7.39 24.05
CA GLY A 111 18.04 7.25 25.48
C GLY A 111 17.29 8.28 26.33
N GLY A 112 15.96 8.16 26.42
CA GLY A 112 15.04 8.95 27.22
C GLY A 112 14.38 10.11 26.47
N THR A 113 13.16 9.90 25.94
CA THR A 113 11.98 10.79 26.09
C THR A 113 10.79 10.27 25.29
N SER A 114 9.62 10.32 25.92
CA SER A 114 8.39 9.60 25.59
C SER A 114 7.41 10.40 24.71
N ASP A 115 7.80 10.79 23.51
CA ASP A 115 6.89 11.38 22.51
C ASP A 115 6.92 10.59 21.20
N ALA A 116 6.42 9.37 21.27
CA ALA A 116 6.55 8.32 20.26
C ALA A 116 5.37 8.25 19.27
N LEU A 117 4.92 9.39 18.74
CA LEU A 117 3.91 9.43 17.65
C LEU A 117 4.12 10.56 16.63
N SER A 118 5.30 11.21 16.61
CA SER A 118 5.57 12.27 15.64
C SER A 118 6.29 11.74 14.40
N ALA A 119 5.75 12.12 13.24
CA ALA A 119 6.31 12.11 11.89
C ALA A 119 7.85 12.16 11.79
N PRO A 120 8.46 11.74 10.66
CA PRO A 120 9.89 11.85 10.44
C PRO A 120 10.41 13.25 10.81
N LYS A 121 11.23 13.32 11.87
CA LYS A 121 11.80 14.59 12.38
C LYS A 121 12.86 15.21 11.44
N ASN A 122 13.04 14.63 10.24
CA ASN A 122 13.96 15.07 9.20
C ASN A 122 13.20 15.21 7.88
N ILE A 123 13.22 16.42 7.32
CA ILE A 123 12.53 16.79 6.08
C ILE A 123 12.93 15.92 4.88
N LEU A 124 14.19 15.46 4.83
CA LEU A 124 14.67 14.60 3.73
C LEU A 124 14.04 13.22 3.79
N ILE A 125 13.92 12.66 5.00
CA ILE A 125 13.28 11.35 5.22
C ILE A 125 11.78 11.44 4.90
N GLU A 126 11.12 12.52 5.30
CA GLU A 126 9.71 12.76 4.94
C GLU A 126 9.53 12.92 3.43
N GLN A 127 10.44 13.63 2.76
CA GLN A 127 10.41 13.81 1.31
C GLN A 127 10.54 12.47 0.59
N ASP A 128 11.50 11.63 0.97
CA ASP A 128 11.72 10.32 0.35
C ASP A 128 10.56 9.35 0.63
N LEU A 129 9.99 9.40 1.84
CA LEU A 129 8.81 8.58 2.20
C LEU A 129 7.61 8.97 1.34
N ARG A 130 7.35 10.28 1.20
CA ARG A 130 6.28 10.79 0.33
C ARG A 130 6.52 10.42 -1.12
N ALA A 131 7.74 10.58 -1.63
CA ALA A 131 8.08 10.25 -3.00
C ALA A 131 7.81 8.76 -3.28
N TRP A 132 8.28 7.87 -2.40
CA TRP A 132 8.06 6.43 -2.53
C TRP A 132 6.57 6.07 -2.53
N VAL A 133 5.79 6.58 -1.56
CA VAL A 133 4.36 6.30 -1.48
C VAL A 133 3.62 6.86 -2.70
N THR A 134 4.02 8.04 -3.19
CA THR A 134 3.41 8.67 -4.37
C THR A 134 3.68 7.87 -5.65
N VAL A 135 4.90 7.40 -5.87
CA VAL A 135 5.22 6.59 -7.07
C VAL A 135 4.41 5.29 -7.08
N VAL A 136 4.32 4.61 -5.94
CA VAL A 136 3.48 3.41 -5.83
C VAL A 136 2.01 3.73 -6.07
N HIS A 137 1.53 4.85 -5.54
CA HIS A 137 0.16 5.31 -5.74
C HIS A 137 -0.14 5.59 -7.22
N HIS A 138 0.77 6.25 -7.94
CA HIS A 138 0.64 6.45 -9.38
C HIS A 138 0.60 5.13 -10.15
N CYS A 139 1.43 4.15 -9.79
CA CYS A 139 1.37 2.82 -10.41
C CYS A 139 -0.03 2.19 -10.27
N VAL A 140 -0.65 2.31 -9.09
CA VAL A 140 -2.01 1.81 -8.84
C VAL A 140 -3.06 2.60 -9.65
N ILE A 141 -3.01 3.93 -9.58
CA ILE A 141 -3.97 4.80 -10.28
C ILE A 141 -3.91 4.61 -11.79
N ASP A 142 -2.73 4.54 -12.37
CA ASP A 142 -2.58 4.37 -13.81
C ASP A 142 -3.07 2.98 -14.27
N SER A 143 -2.93 1.95 -13.44
CA SER A 143 -3.49 0.62 -13.71
C SER A 143 -5.02 0.61 -13.63
N VAL A 144 -5.60 1.32 -12.66
CA VAL A 144 -7.05 1.55 -12.58
C VAL A 144 -7.52 2.29 -13.82
N GLU A 145 -6.82 3.34 -14.22
CA GLU A 145 -7.15 4.15 -15.39
C GLU A 145 -7.14 3.32 -16.68
N ALA A 146 -6.08 2.54 -16.90
CA ALA A 146 -5.96 1.65 -18.05
C ALA A 146 -7.05 0.57 -18.06
N LEU A 147 -7.41 0.02 -16.89
CA LEU A 147 -8.51 -0.94 -16.79
C LEU A 147 -9.84 -0.29 -17.15
N MET A 148 -10.16 0.86 -16.56
CA MET A 148 -11.38 1.61 -16.85
C MET A 148 -11.48 1.96 -18.34
N GLU A 149 -10.39 2.37 -18.96
CA GLU A 149 -10.33 2.62 -20.41
C GLU A 149 -10.69 1.37 -21.21
N SER A 150 -10.10 0.22 -20.87
CA SER A 150 -10.38 -1.05 -21.55
C SER A 150 -11.82 -1.54 -21.38
N LEU A 151 -12.52 -1.07 -20.34
CA LEU A 151 -13.91 -1.40 -20.03
C LEU A 151 -14.90 -0.34 -20.54
N GLY A 152 -14.43 0.72 -21.20
CA GLY A 152 -15.26 1.85 -21.63
C GLY A 152 -15.90 2.62 -20.46
N GLN A 153 -15.26 2.62 -19.29
CA GLN A 153 -15.73 3.32 -18.10
C GLN A 153 -15.20 4.76 -18.05
N ASP A 154 -15.94 5.63 -17.37
CA ASP A 154 -15.61 7.04 -17.24
C ASP A 154 -14.46 7.27 -16.23
N LYS A 155 -13.28 7.59 -16.76
CA LYS A 155 -12.03 7.79 -16.01
C LYS A 155 -12.04 9.04 -15.12
N SER A 156 -12.97 9.99 -15.33
CA SER A 156 -13.08 11.17 -14.47
C SER A 156 -13.59 10.80 -13.05
N LYS A 157 -14.14 9.59 -12.88
CA LYS A 157 -14.64 9.09 -11.60
C LYS A 157 -13.55 8.52 -10.69
N ILE A 158 -12.31 8.44 -11.16
CA ILE A 158 -11.18 8.00 -10.34
C ILE A 158 -10.97 9.00 -9.21
N LYS A 159 -11.17 8.53 -7.98
CA LYS A 159 -10.75 9.26 -6.78
C LYS A 159 -9.23 9.14 -6.73
N ARG A 160 -8.50 10.23 -6.96
CA ARG A 160 -7.02 10.19 -6.95
C ARG A 160 -6.45 10.39 -5.55
N GLU A 161 -7.16 11.15 -4.72
CA GLU A 161 -6.73 11.45 -3.35
C GLU A 161 -6.80 10.24 -2.43
N SER A 162 -5.72 9.98 -1.69
CA SER A 162 -5.70 9.06 -0.56
C SER A 162 -6.16 9.75 0.72
N LYS A 163 -6.52 8.95 1.72
CA LYS A 163 -6.93 9.41 3.05
C LYS A 163 -5.92 8.94 4.09
N GLY A 164 -5.31 9.88 4.81
CA GLY A 164 -4.47 9.57 5.95
C GLY A 164 -3.35 10.58 6.16
N PHE A 165 -2.31 10.14 6.87
CA PHE A 165 -1.19 10.97 7.29
C PHE A 165 -0.45 11.63 6.11
N LEU A 166 -0.34 10.93 4.97
CA LEU A 166 0.39 11.41 3.80
C LEU A 166 -0.50 12.17 2.82
N SER A 167 -1.79 11.80 2.71
CA SER A 167 -2.79 12.48 1.85
C SER A 167 -2.24 12.71 0.43
N VAL A 168 -1.94 11.64 -0.29
CA VAL A 168 -1.36 11.64 -1.64
C VAL A 168 -2.43 12.02 -2.66
N TRP A 169 -2.08 12.82 -3.68
CA TRP A 169 -2.97 13.27 -4.76
C TRP A 169 -2.47 12.85 -6.14
#